data_AF-A0A942V0S0-F1
#
_entry.id   AF-A0A942V0S0-F1
#
_cell.length_a   1.000
_cell.length_b   1.000
_cell.length_c   1.000
_cell.angle_alpha   90.00
_cell.angle_beta   90.00
_cell.angle_gamma   90.00
#
_symmetry.space_group_name_H-M   'P 1'
#
loop_
_entity.id
_entity.type
_entity.pdbx_description
1 polymer ?
#
loop_
_entity_poly.entity_id
_entity_poly.type
_entity_poly.pdbx_seq_one_letter_code
_entity_poly.pdbx_strand_id
1 'polypeptide(L)'
;MQHANSAKTKILAQCIGEVIKDQREKLSKSQRLLADEFAIQKSLLSRIENGNNEPKIGSLWMLSEALGIKTSELFKIVESKLPSDFKFLD
;
A
#
# COMPACT_ATOMS: atom_id res chain seq x y z
N MET A 1 -13.12 -0.33 -21.86
CA MET A 1 -13.45 -0.36 -20.41
C MET A 1 -12.42 -1.13 -19.58
N GLN A 2 -12.09 -2.41 -19.89
CA GLN A 2 -11.16 -3.22 -19.08
C GLN A 2 -9.73 -2.64 -18.97
N HIS A 3 -9.17 -2.09 -20.06
CA HIS A 3 -7.81 -1.54 -20.07
C HIS A 3 -7.66 -0.23 -19.29
N ALA A 4 -8.68 0.65 -19.30
CA ALA A 4 -8.65 1.90 -18.54
C ALA A 4 -8.66 1.65 -17.03
N ASN A 5 -9.44 0.66 -16.58
CA ASN A 5 -9.45 0.24 -15.18
C ASN A 5 -8.11 -0.38 -14.78
N SER A 6 -7.45 -1.13 -15.66
CA SER A 6 -6.13 -1.69 -15.38
C SER A 6 -5.07 -0.60 -15.10
N ALA A 7 -5.06 0.49 -15.87
CA ALA A 7 -4.16 1.62 -15.63
C ALA A 7 -4.48 2.34 -14.31
N LYS A 8 -5.76 2.59 -14.02
CA LYS A 8 -6.19 3.22 -12.75
C LYS A 8 -5.86 2.35 -11.54
N THR A 9 -6.09 1.04 -11.62
CA THR A 9 -5.71 0.07 -10.59
C THR A 9 -4.21 0.08 -10.35
N LYS A 10 -3.40 0.20 -11.40
CA LYS A 10 -1.94 0.30 -11.26
C LYS A 10 -1.53 1.58 -10.52
N ILE A 11 -2.13 2.73 -10.84
CA ILE A 11 -1.89 3.99 -10.14
C ILE A 11 -2.24 3.84 -8.65
N LEU A 12 -3.40 3.25 -8.34
CA LEU A 12 -3.82 3.01 -6.96
C LEU A 12 -2.85 2.09 -6.22
N ALA A 13 -2.47 0.96 -6.82
CA ALA A 13 -1.54 0.00 -6.22
C ALA A 13 -0.17 0.63 -5.95
N GLN A 14 0.32 1.47 -6.87
CA GLN A 14 1.58 2.18 -6.71
C GLN A 14 1.51 3.22 -5.58
N CYS A 15 0.44 4.02 -5.53
CA CYS A 15 0.21 4.98 -4.45
C CYS A 15 0.15 4.29 -3.08
N ILE A 16 -0.57 3.17 -2.99
CA ILE A 16 -0.64 2.37 -1.75
C ILE A 16 0.75 1.85 -1.35
N GLY A 17 1.51 1.31 -2.31
CA GLY A 17 2.87 0.82 -2.08
C GLY A 17 3.80 1.90 -1.52
N GLU A 18 3.75 3.09 -2.10
CA GLU A 18 4.52 4.26 -1.63
C GLU A 18 4.11 4.69 -0.23
N VAL A 19 2.80 4.73 0.08
CA VAL A 19 2.35 5.05 1.44
C VAL A 19 2.84 4.02 2.45
N ILE A 20 2.75 2.72 2.16
CA ILE A 20 3.22 1.66 3.05
C ILE A 20 4.73 1.79 3.29
N LYS A 21 5.49 2.05 2.21
CA LYS A 21 6.93 2.27 2.27
C LYS A 21 7.27 3.46 3.17
N ASP A 22 6.62 4.60 2.98
CA ASP A 22 6.85 5.81 3.77
C ASP A 22 6.54 5.59 5.25
N GLN A 23 5.43 4.92 5.58
CA GLN A 23 5.08 4.61 6.97
C GLN A 23 6.09 3.65 7.61
N ARG A 24 6.58 2.66 6.86
CA ARG A 24 7.66 1.77 7.34
C ARG A 24 8.94 2.55 7.61
N GLU A 25 9.31 3.47 6.72
CA GLU A 25 10.52 4.27 6.84
C GLU A 25 10.45 5.28 7.99
N LYS A 26 9.26 5.81 8.32
CA LYS A 26 9.03 6.59 9.55
C LYS A 26 9.28 5.80 10.83
N LEU A 27 9.10 4.47 10.80
CA LEU A 27 9.47 3.59 11.91
C LEU A 27 10.97 3.24 11.92
N SER A 28 11.76 3.76 10.97
CA SER A 28 13.18 3.42 10.76
C SER A 28 13.42 1.91 10.56
N LYS A 29 12.43 1.19 10.02
CA LYS A 29 12.52 -0.26 9.80
C LYS A 29 12.87 -0.56 8.35
N SER A 30 13.76 -1.53 8.13
CA SER A 30 13.92 -2.13 6.80
C SER A 30 12.72 -3.02 6.46
N GLN A 31 12.51 -3.32 5.17
CA GLN A 31 11.51 -4.33 4.75
C GLN A 31 11.73 -5.66 5.48
N ARG A 32 13.00 -6.06 5.66
CA ARG A 32 13.34 -7.30 6.36
C ARG A 32 12.92 -7.24 7.83
N LEU A 33 13.25 -6.15 8.52
CA LEU A 33 12.96 -6.02 9.94
C LEU A 33 11.45 -6.05 10.20
N LEU A 34 10.65 -5.27 9.44
CA LEU A 34 9.19 -5.29 9.58
C LEU A 34 8.60 -6.66 9.24
N ALA A 35 9.12 -7.31 8.18
CA ALA A 35 8.68 -8.64 7.79
C ALA A 35 8.95 -9.69 8.88
N ASP A 36 10.14 -9.68 9.46
CA ASP A 36 10.56 -10.63 10.49
C ASP A 36 9.75 -10.42 11.80
N GLU A 37 9.49 -9.18 12.20
CA GLU A 37 8.73 -8.85 13.42
C GLU A 37 7.27 -9.31 13.39
N PHE A 38 6.61 -9.22 12.24
CA PHE A 38 5.17 -9.48 12.10
C PHE A 38 4.86 -10.75 11.29
N ALA A 39 5.87 -11.60 11.06
CA ALA A 39 5.77 -12.82 10.26
C ALA A 39 5.17 -12.59 8.85
N ILE A 40 5.45 -11.43 8.26
CA ILE A 40 5.03 -11.08 6.90
C ILE A 40 6.05 -11.64 5.93
N GLN A 41 5.60 -12.25 4.83
CA GLN A 41 6.52 -12.66 3.77
C GLN A 41 7.22 -11.41 3.19
N LYS A 42 8.56 -11.31 3.33
CA LYS A 42 9.35 -10.20 2.78
C LYS A 42 9.08 -9.96 1.29
N SER A 43 8.90 -11.02 0.50
CA SER A 43 8.58 -10.93 -0.92
C SER A 43 7.20 -10.32 -1.19
N LEU A 44 6.22 -10.56 -0.32
CA LEU A 44 4.91 -9.92 -0.36
C LEU A 44 5.05 -8.43 -0.07
N LEU A 45 5.72 -8.06 1.04
CA LEU A 45 5.95 -6.65 1.40
C LEU A 45 6.67 -5.90 0.29
N SER A 46 7.74 -6.47 -0.26
CA SER A 46 8.49 -5.89 -1.37
C SER A 46 7.65 -5.69 -2.62
N ARG A 47 6.80 -6.67 -3.00
CA ARG A 47 5.91 -6.51 -4.17
C ARG A 47 4.86 -5.43 -3.97
N ILE A 48 4.32 -5.31 -2.76
CA ILE A 48 3.34 -4.27 -2.40
C ILE A 48 4.00 -2.90 -2.45
N GLU A 49 5.14 -2.70 -1.77
CA GLU A 49 5.83 -1.40 -1.73
C GLU A 49 6.29 -0.91 -3.12
N ASN A 50 6.53 -1.83 -4.05
CA ASN A 50 6.90 -1.50 -5.43
C ASN A 50 5.68 -1.33 -6.37
N GLY A 51 4.44 -1.48 -5.88
CA GLY A 51 3.23 -1.42 -6.72
C GLY A 51 3.11 -2.57 -7.73
N ASN A 52 3.94 -3.61 -7.62
CA ASN A 52 3.96 -4.77 -8.52
C ASN A 52 2.85 -5.77 -8.21
N ASN A 53 2.14 -5.60 -7.10
CA ASN A 53 1.02 -6.43 -6.70
C ASN A 53 -0.08 -5.56 -6.10
N GLU A 54 -1.30 -5.73 -6.57
CA GLU A 54 -2.47 -5.17 -5.92
C GLU A 54 -2.65 -5.85 -4.55
N PRO A 55 -2.51 -5.11 -3.43
CA PRO A 55 -2.66 -5.71 -2.12
C PRO A 55 -4.12 -6.09 -1.88
N LYS A 56 -4.35 -7.33 -1.44
CA LYS A 56 -5.66 -7.75 -0.96
C LYS A 56 -6.03 -6.97 0.31
N ILE A 57 -7.32 -6.80 0.57
CA ILE A 57 -7.81 -6.08 1.75
C ILE A 57 -7.23 -6.62 3.08
N GLY A 58 -7.08 -7.94 3.21
CA GLY A 58 -6.46 -8.55 4.39
C GLY A 58 -4.98 -8.19 4.54
N SER A 59 -4.24 -8.05 3.43
CA SER A 59 -2.85 -7.59 3.47
C SER A 59 -2.75 -6.13 3.89
N LEU A 60 -3.68 -5.27 3.46
CA LEU A 60 -3.74 -3.87 3.89
C LEU A 60 -4.02 -3.75 5.40
N TRP A 61 -4.94 -4.56 5.92
CA TRP A 61 -5.27 -4.57 7.33
C TRP A 61 -4.07 -4.99 8.19
N MET A 62 -3.47 -6.14 7.85
CA MET A 62 -2.27 -6.67 8.50
C MET A 62 -1.11 -5.66 8.46
N LEU A 63 -0.87 -5.02 7.30
CA LEU A 63 0.19 -4.03 7.17
C LEU A 63 -0.10 -2.76 7.99
N SER A 64 -1.36 -2.32 8.05
CA SER A 64 -1.72 -1.17 8.88
C SER A 64 -1.42 -1.44 10.36
N GLU A 65 -1.76 -2.63 10.85
CA GLU A 65 -1.45 -3.06 12.22
C GLU A 65 0.07 -3.15 12.46
N ALA A 66 0.83 -3.76 11.54
CA ALA A 66 2.28 -3.84 11.62
C ALA A 66 2.97 -2.47 11.61
N LEU A 67 2.37 -1.50 10.92
CA LEU A 67 2.82 -0.11 10.86
C LEU A 67 2.34 0.73 12.05
N GLY A 68 1.50 0.18 12.93
CA GLY A 68 0.97 0.89 14.10
C GLY A 68 -0.06 1.96 13.75
N ILE A 69 -0.71 1.89 12.59
CA ILE A 69 -1.73 2.84 12.14
C ILE A 69 -3.08 2.14 11.94
N LYS A 70 -4.17 2.91 12.05
CA LYS A 70 -5.49 2.39 11.68
C LYS A 70 -5.57 2.23 10.17
N THR A 71 -6.22 1.18 9.68
CA THR A 71 -6.46 0.99 8.24
C THR A 71 -7.21 2.17 7.62
N SER A 72 -8.12 2.82 8.36
CA SER A 72 -8.78 4.05 7.92
C SER A 72 -7.81 5.22 7.72
N GLU A 73 -6.76 5.31 8.54
CA GLU A 73 -5.72 6.32 8.40
C GLU A 73 -4.83 6.05 7.19
N LEU A 74 -4.51 4.78 6.92
CA LEU A 74 -3.83 4.39 5.69
C LEU A 74 -4.59 4.90 4.46
N PHE A 75 -5.90 4.69 4.39
CA PHE A 75 -6.72 5.13 3.27
C PHE A 75 -6.78 6.65 3.13
N LYS A 76 -6.91 7.40 4.24
CA LYS A 76 -6.85 8.88 4.18
C LYS A 76 -5.54 9.38 3.57
N ILE A 77 -4.42 8.77 3.94
CA ILE A 77 -3.11 9.15 3.41
C ILE A 77 -3.03 8.82 1.91
N VAL A 78 -3.54 7.64 1.51
CA VAL A 78 -3.62 7.26 0.09
C VAL A 78 -4.48 8.25 -0.70
N GLU A 79 -5.67 8.60 -0.22
CA GLU A 79 -6.56 9.59 -0.84
C GLU A 79 -5.86 10.95 -0.99
N SER A 80 -5.09 11.39 0.01
CA SER A 80 -4.36 12.66 -0.04
C SER A 80 -3.21 12.68 -1.07
N LYS A 81 -2.73 11.51 -1.51
CA LYS A 81 -1.62 11.37 -2.46
C LYS A 81 -2.06 11.01 -3.88
N LEU A 82 -3.28 10.52 -4.05
CA LEU A 82 -3.83 10.27 -5.37
C LEU A 82 -4.04 11.58 -6.14
N PRO A 83 -4.01 11.55 -7.48
CA PRO A 83 -4.41 12.70 -8.28
C PRO A 83 -5.80 13.22 -7.89
N SER A 84 -6.00 14.54 -7.87
CA SER A 84 -7.24 15.18 -7.41
C SER A 84 -8.49 14.80 -8.22
N ASP A 85 -8.30 14.35 -9.45
CA ASP A 85 -9.31 13.88 -10.38
C ASP A 85 -9.38 12.34 -10.47
N PHE A 86 -8.68 11.62 -9.58
CA PHE A 86 -8.65 10.16 -9.59
C PHE A 86 -10.02 9.58 -9.22
N LYS A 87 -10.67 8.98 -10.20
CA LYS A 87 -11.93 8.25 -10.04
C LYS A 87 -12.00 7.08 -11.01
N PHE A 88 -12.57 5.96 -10.57
CA PHE A 88 -12.79 4.81 -11.46
C PHE A 88 -13.98 5.01 -12.39
N LEU A 89 -15.02 5.69 -11.90
CA LEU A 89 -16.25 6.01 -12.62
C LEU A 89 -16.22 7.49 -13.02
N ASP A 90 -16.80 7.80 -14.19
CA ASP A 90 -16.95 9.19 -14.66
C ASP A 90 -18.14 9.89 -14.02
#